data_AF-A0AAV6FRG6-F1
#
_entry.id   AF-A0AAV6FRG6-F1
#
_cell.length_a   1.000
_cell.length_b   1.000
_cell.length_c   1.000
_cell.angle_alpha   90.00
_cell.angle_beta   90.00
_cell.angle_gamma   90.00
#
_symmetry.space_group_name_H-M   'P 1'
#
loop_
_entity.id
_entity.type
_entity.pdbx_description
1 polymer ?
#
loop_
_entity_poly.entity_id
_entity_poly.type
_entity_poly.pdbx_seq_one_letter_code
_entity_poly.pdbx_strand_id
1 'polypeptide(L)'
;MGIGLGQEADPVPVKLGKKKRKEKDLDELKKEVDIDDHKISLEELSQRYGVDLSRGLTNKRAVEILARDGPNALTPPPTTPEWVKFCKQLFGGFSILLWIGAILCFFAYSIQAATEDEPANDNLYLGVVLAAVVIITGCFSYYQEAKSSRIMDSFKNMVPQQPLSIP
;
A
#
# COMPACT_ATOMS: atom_id res chain seq x y z
N MET A 1 -26.33 34.50 37.38
CA MET A 1 -24.85 34.51 37.56
C MET A 1 -24.41 33.05 37.69
N GLY A 2 -23.96 32.32 36.68
CA GLY A 2 -23.35 32.70 35.42
C GLY A 2 -21.84 32.85 35.57
N ILE A 3 -21.08 31.75 35.66
CA ILE A 3 -19.69 31.64 35.19
C ILE A 3 -19.44 30.17 34.78
N GLY A 4 -19.42 29.93 33.47
CA GLY A 4 -19.00 28.65 32.89
C GLY A 4 -17.48 28.67 32.70
N LEU A 5 -16.78 27.71 33.30
CA LEU A 5 -15.40 27.41 32.97
C LEU A 5 -15.41 26.52 31.71
N GLY A 6 -14.92 27.08 30.61
CA GLY A 6 -14.72 26.36 29.36
C GLY A 6 -13.69 25.25 29.56
N GLN A 7 -14.12 24.03 29.29
CA GLN A 7 -13.25 22.87 29.20
C GLN A 7 -12.67 22.86 27.78
N GLU A 8 -11.41 23.29 27.64
CA GLU A 8 -10.63 23.10 26.41
C GLU A 8 -10.63 21.61 26.06
N ALA A 9 -11.12 21.29 24.86
CA ALA A 9 -11.05 19.95 24.31
C ALA A 9 -9.64 19.71 23.78
N ASP A 10 -8.91 18.80 24.41
CA ASP A 10 -7.62 18.31 23.92
C ASP A 10 -7.75 17.74 22.49
N PRO A 11 -6.83 18.04 21.56
CA PRO A 11 -6.89 17.52 20.20
C PRO A 11 -6.55 16.03 20.20
N VAL A 12 -7.50 15.20 19.79
CA VAL A 12 -7.35 13.75 19.66
C VAL A 12 -6.20 13.41 18.68
N PRO A 13 -5.16 12.64 19.08
CA PRO A 13 -4.02 12.35 18.22
C PRO A 13 -4.32 11.13 17.35
N VAL A 14 -5.19 11.25 16.35
CA VAL A 14 -5.49 10.15 15.43
C VAL A 14 -4.76 10.37 14.11
N LYS A 15 -3.51 9.88 14.00
CA LYS A 15 -2.88 9.40 12.74
C LYS A 15 -1.42 8.95 12.89
N LEU A 16 -0.69 9.33 13.95
CA LEU A 16 0.71 8.92 14.14
C LEU A 16 0.87 7.43 14.53
N GLY A 17 -0.11 6.84 15.24
CA GLY A 17 0.00 5.47 15.77
C GLY A 17 -0.05 4.36 14.72
N LYS A 18 -0.79 4.55 13.61
CA LYS A 18 -0.94 3.50 12.57
C LYS A 18 0.35 3.26 11.79
N LYS A 19 1.12 4.32 11.49
CA LYS A 19 2.38 4.20 10.74
C LYS A 19 3.46 3.51 11.59
N LYS A 20 3.59 3.92 12.86
CA LYS A 20 4.55 3.36 13.83
C LYS A 20 4.28 1.88 14.16
N ARG A 21 3.00 1.46 14.19
CA ARG A 21 2.60 0.06 14.39
C ARG A 21 2.95 -0.81 13.18
N LYS A 22 2.75 -0.30 11.96
CA LYS A 22 3.05 -1.00 10.71
C LYS A 22 4.57 -1.17 10.49
N GLU A 23 5.36 -0.18 10.88
CA GLU A 23 6.83 -0.23 10.82
C GLU A 23 7.39 -1.26 11.82
N LYS A 24 6.89 -1.26 13.06
CA LYS A 24 7.23 -2.30 14.05
C LYS A 24 6.85 -3.71 13.60
N ASP A 25 5.67 -3.89 12.98
CA ASP A 25 5.24 -5.18 12.42
C ASP A 25 6.20 -5.68 11.34
N LEU A 26 6.64 -4.78 10.43
CA LEU A 26 7.59 -5.12 9.37
C LEU A 26 8.98 -5.47 9.91
N ASP A 27 9.45 -4.76 10.93
CA ASP A 27 10.71 -5.07 11.60
C ASP A 27 10.63 -6.36 12.44
N GLU A 28 9.45 -6.70 12.95
CA GLU A 28 9.18 -7.95 13.65
C GLU A 28 9.06 -9.15 12.68
N LEU A 29 8.48 -8.96 11.50
CA LEU A 29 8.49 -9.94 10.39
C LEU A 29 9.90 -10.17 9.81
N LYS A 30 10.80 -9.19 9.93
CA LYS A 30 12.23 -9.31 9.57
C LYS A 30 13.08 -9.95 10.66
N LYS A 31 12.51 -10.35 11.80
CA LYS A 31 13.18 -11.34 12.64
C LYS A 31 13.17 -12.64 11.85
N GLU A 32 14.19 -12.80 11.02
CA GLU A 32 14.44 -13.98 10.22
C GLU A 32 14.29 -15.21 11.11
N VAL A 33 13.32 -16.06 10.77
CA VAL A 33 13.27 -17.39 11.34
C VAL A 33 14.49 -18.10 10.76
N ASP A 34 15.52 -18.31 11.58
CA ASP A 34 16.69 -19.08 11.16
C ASP A 34 16.24 -20.53 10.92
N ILE A 35 16.23 -20.95 9.65
CA ILE A 35 15.81 -22.29 9.24
C ILE A 35 17.06 -23.16 9.13
N ASP A 36 17.28 -23.99 10.15
CA ASP A 36 18.43 -24.89 10.28
C ASP A 36 18.13 -26.35 9.92
N ASP A 37 16.92 -26.64 9.43
CA ASP A 37 16.42 -27.99 9.13
C ASP A 37 17.30 -28.78 8.15
N HIS A 38 18.10 -28.10 7.34
CA HIS A 38 19.04 -28.72 6.39
C HIS A 38 20.37 -29.18 7.03
N LYS A 39 20.61 -28.88 8.32
CA LYS A 39 21.83 -29.23 9.07
C LYS A 39 21.64 -30.40 10.03
N ILE A 40 20.39 -30.76 10.34
CA ILE A 40 20.05 -31.80 11.31
C ILE A 40 19.88 -33.18 10.63
N SER A 41 19.91 -34.24 11.45
CA SER A 41 19.70 -35.62 10.97
C SER A 41 18.23 -35.88 10.58
N LEU A 42 17.99 -36.92 9.78
CA LEU A 42 16.64 -37.31 9.36
C LEU A 42 15.76 -37.75 10.54
N GLU A 43 16.35 -38.43 11.52
CA GLU A 43 15.69 -38.84 12.76
C GLU A 43 15.24 -37.63 13.58
N GLU A 44 16.12 -36.64 13.70
CA GLU A 44 15.84 -35.39 14.42
C GLU A 44 14.78 -34.55 13.70
N LEU A 45 14.82 -34.51 12.36
CA LEU A 45 13.80 -33.85 11.54
C LEU A 45 12.42 -34.51 11.68
N SER A 46 12.37 -35.85 11.64
CA SER A 46 11.15 -36.64 11.85
C SER A 46 10.56 -36.39 13.23
N GLN A 47 11.40 -36.30 14.26
CA GLN A 47 10.98 -36.01 15.63
C GLN A 47 10.49 -34.56 15.79
N ARG A 48 11.19 -33.57 15.21
CA ARG A 48 10.85 -32.15 15.28
C ARG A 48 9.49 -31.85 14.66
N TYR A 49 9.21 -32.46 13.50
CA TYR A 49 7.97 -32.23 12.75
C TYR A 49 6.87 -33.27 13.01
N GLY A 50 7.19 -34.36 13.73
CA GLY A 50 6.24 -35.45 14.02
C GLY A 50 5.74 -36.14 12.74
N VAL A 51 6.63 -36.33 11.76
CA VAL A 51 6.31 -36.89 10.44
C VAL A 51 7.03 -38.21 10.22
N ASP A 52 6.33 -39.20 9.67
CA ASP A 52 6.95 -40.44 9.20
C ASP A 52 7.61 -40.18 7.83
N LEU A 53 8.91 -40.46 7.70
CA LEU A 53 9.66 -40.18 6.47
C LEU A 53 9.21 -41.03 5.27
N SER A 54 8.55 -42.17 5.52
CA SER A 54 8.06 -43.09 4.48
C SER A 54 6.57 -42.89 4.18
N ARG A 55 5.77 -42.63 5.21
CA ARG A 55 4.30 -42.55 5.12
C ARG A 55 3.74 -41.14 5.20
N GLY A 56 4.54 -40.15 5.56
CA GLY A 56 4.12 -38.77 5.70
C GLY A 56 3.28 -38.51 6.96
N LEU A 57 2.43 -37.48 6.88
CA LEU A 57 1.52 -37.06 7.95
C LEU A 57 0.16 -37.75 7.78
N THR A 58 -0.51 -38.04 8.90
CA THR A 58 -1.89 -38.53 8.83
C THR A 58 -2.84 -37.44 8.36
N ASN A 59 -3.89 -37.81 7.61
CA ASN A 59 -4.92 -36.88 7.14
C ASN A 59 -5.54 -36.02 8.25
N LYS A 60 -5.76 -36.60 9.45
CA LYS A 60 -6.25 -35.86 10.62
C LYS A 60 -5.29 -34.76 11.04
N ARG A 61 -3.99 -35.09 11.11
CA ARG A 61 -2.96 -34.14 11.51
C ARG A 61 -2.76 -33.04 10.47
N ALA A 62 -2.85 -33.37 9.18
CA ALA A 62 -2.79 -32.39 8.10
C ALA A 62 -3.91 -31.34 8.20
N VAL A 63 -5.15 -31.78 8.50
CA VAL A 63 -6.30 -30.88 8.69
C VAL A 63 -6.13 -30.01 9.94
N GLU A 64 -5.62 -30.57 11.04
CA GLU A 64 -5.30 -29.79 12.25
C GLU A 64 -4.27 -28.70 11.99
N ILE A 65 -3.19 -29.03 11.27
CA ILE A 65 -2.13 -28.08 10.91
C ILE A 65 -2.68 -26.99 9.97
N LEU A 66 -3.49 -27.37 8.97
CA LEU A 66 -4.13 -26.40 8.08
C LEU A 66 -5.03 -25.42 8.82
N ALA A 67 -5.79 -25.89 9.81
CA ALA A 67 -6.64 -25.03 10.63
C ALA A 67 -5.84 -24.11 11.56
N ARG A 68 -4.67 -24.56 12.02
CA ARG A 68 -3.77 -23.78 12.89
C ARG A 68 -2.98 -22.72 12.14
N ASP A 69 -2.36 -23.10 11.02
CA ASP A 69 -1.36 -22.27 10.31
C ASP A 69 -1.96 -21.53 9.10
N GLY A 70 -3.11 -21.98 8.61
CA GLY A 70 -3.75 -21.44 7.42
C GLY A 70 -3.24 -22.07 6.11
N PRO A 71 -3.83 -21.66 4.97
CA PRO A 71 -3.43 -22.18 3.67
C PRO A 71 -2.00 -21.80 3.32
N ASN A 72 -1.26 -22.70 2.65
CA ASN A 72 0.05 -22.42 2.08
C ASN A 72 -0.08 -21.53 0.84
N ALA A 73 -0.48 -20.28 1.06
CA ALA A 73 -0.65 -19.26 0.04
C ALA A 73 -0.06 -17.95 0.55
N LEU A 74 0.61 -17.21 -0.34
CA LEU A 74 1.10 -15.89 -0.01
C LEU A 74 -0.09 -14.96 0.23
N THR A 75 -0.26 -14.50 1.47
CA THR A 75 -1.31 -13.54 1.82
C THR A 75 -1.11 -12.27 0.99
N PRO A 76 -2.06 -11.92 0.10
CA PRO A 76 -1.92 -10.72 -0.71
C PRO A 76 -1.92 -9.49 0.21
N PRO A 77 -1.04 -8.51 -0.02
CA PRO A 77 -1.09 -7.27 0.74
C PRO A 77 -2.47 -6.62 0.57
N PRO A 78 -2.98 -5.91 1.59
CA PRO A 78 -4.29 -5.27 1.52
C PRO A 78 -4.33 -4.33 0.31
N THR A 79 -5.32 -4.54 -0.55
CA THR A 79 -5.48 -3.74 -1.76
C THR A 79 -6.01 -2.36 -1.39
N THR A 80 -5.27 -1.32 -1.77
CA THR A 80 -5.83 0.04 -1.78
C THR A 80 -6.59 0.24 -3.09
N PRO A 81 -7.75 0.90 -3.07
CA PRO A 81 -8.51 1.13 -4.30
C PRO A 81 -7.70 1.95 -5.31
N GLU A 82 -7.85 1.62 -6.60
CA GLU A 82 -7.03 2.17 -7.68
C GLU A 82 -7.15 3.70 -7.80
N TRP A 83 -8.33 4.26 -7.53
CA TRP A 83 -8.52 5.72 -7.52
C TRP A 83 -7.69 6.41 -6.42
N VAL A 84 -7.48 5.76 -5.27
CA VAL A 84 -6.62 6.29 -4.19
C VAL A 84 -5.15 6.24 -4.60
N LYS A 85 -4.71 5.18 -5.29
CA LYS A 85 -3.34 5.09 -5.82
C LYS A 85 -3.10 6.18 -6.86
N PHE A 86 -4.05 6.37 -7.78
CA PHE A 86 -4.01 7.42 -8.79
C PHE A 86 -3.96 8.82 -8.19
N CYS A 87 -4.83 9.13 -7.21
CA CYS A 87 -4.80 10.42 -6.51
C CYS A 87 -3.47 10.63 -5.77
N LYS A 88 -2.94 9.59 -5.12
CA LYS A 88 -1.65 9.68 -4.44
C LYS A 88 -0.51 10.02 -5.40
N GLN A 89 -0.59 9.54 -6.65
CA GLN A 89 0.37 9.87 -7.69
C GLN A 89 0.20 11.28 -8.25
N LEU A 90 -1.04 11.76 -8.38
CA LEU A 90 -1.36 13.13 -8.82
C LEU A 90 -0.96 14.21 -7.82
N PHE A 91 -0.96 13.90 -6.51
CA PHE A 91 -0.60 14.85 -5.45
C PHE A 91 0.78 14.54 -4.83
N GLY A 92 1.57 13.67 -5.45
CA GLY A 92 2.90 13.30 -4.99
C GLY A 92 4.01 14.20 -5.55
N GLY A 93 4.96 14.60 -4.70
CA GLY A 93 6.21 15.25 -5.12
C GLY A 93 6.01 16.59 -5.84
N PHE A 94 6.48 16.67 -7.09
CA PHE A 94 6.47 17.89 -7.91
C PHE A 94 5.07 18.30 -8.36
N SER A 95 4.14 17.34 -8.52
CA SER A 95 2.78 17.63 -8.99
C SER A 95 2.01 18.57 -8.07
N ILE A 96 2.32 18.58 -6.76
CA ILE A 96 1.68 19.49 -5.80
C ILE A 96 2.08 20.96 -6.04
N LEU A 97 3.33 21.21 -6.45
CA LEU A 97 3.81 22.56 -6.79
C LEU A 97 3.11 23.08 -8.04
N LEU A 98 2.92 22.21 -9.03
CA LEU A 98 2.20 22.54 -10.26
C LEU A 98 0.70 22.79 -10.02
N TRP A 99 0.06 22.02 -9.12
CA TRP A 99 -1.31 22.28 -8.72
C TRP A 99 -1.46 23.64 -8.03
N ILE A 100 -0.54 24.00 -7.14
CA ILE A 100 -0.52 25.32 -6.51
C ILE A 100 -0.32 26.40 -7.57
N GLY A 101 0.60 26.20 -8.52
CA GLY A 101 0.82 27.11 -9.64
C GLY A 101 -0.44 27.31 -10.50
N ALA A 102 -1.12 26.23 -10.88
CA ALA A 102 -2.36 26.29 -11.64
C ALA A 102 -3.47 27.03 -10.88
N ILE A 103 -3.63 26.75 -9.58
CA ILE A 103 -4.60 27.44 -8.72
C ILE A 103 -4.27 28.94 -8.64
N LEU A 104 -3.01 29.31 -8.47
CA LEU A 104 -2.58 30.72 -8.44
C LEU A 104 -2.84 31.43 -9.77
N CYS A 105 -2.63 30.77 -10.91
CA CYS A 105 -2.95 31.32 -12.23
C CYS A 105 -4.46 31.58 -12.39
N PHE A 106 -5.31 30.66 -11.92
CA PHE A 106 -6.76 30.87 -11.94
C PHE A 106 -7.22 31.97 -10.97
N PHE A 107 -6.61 32.07 -9.79
CA PHE A 107 -6.87 33.17 -8.86
C PHE A 107 -6.46 34.53 -9.44
N ALA A 108 -5.28 34.62 -10.05
CA ALA A 108 -4.80 35.84 -10.69
C ALA A 108 -5.73 36.29 -11.83
N TYR A 109 -6.15 35.34 -12.68
CA TYR A 109 -7.14 35.61 -13.73
C TYR A 109 -8.49 36.06 -13.15
N SER A 110 -8.95 35.44 -12.05
CA SER A 110 -10.22 35.80 -11.40
C SER A 110 -10.21 37.24 -10.87
N ILE A 111 -9.07 37.70 -10.32
CA ILE A 111 -8.92 39.09 -9.85
C ILE A 111 -8.87 40.06 -11.03
N GLN A 112 -8.11 39.74 -12.09
CA GLN A 112 -8.04 40.57 -13.29
C GLN A 112 -9.41 40.70 -13.96
N ALA A 113 -10.14 39.60 -14.12
CA ALA A 113 -11.49 39.59 -14.67
C ALA A 113 -12.51 40.37 -13.82
N ALA A 114 -12.24 40.60 -12.54
CA ALA A 114 -13.08 41.41 -11.66
C ALA A 114 -12.67 42.91 -11.62
N THR A 115 -11.46 43.24 -12.07
CA THR A 115 -10.89 44.60 -11.93
C THR A 115 -10.76 45.32 -13.27
N GLU A 116 -10.62 44.60 -14.38
CA GLU A 116 -10.44 45.13 -15.74
C GLU A 116 -11.60 44.71 -16.66
N ASP A 117 -12.07 45.63 -17.51
CA ASP A 117 -13.14 45.37 -18.49
C ASP A 117 -12.69 44.41 -19.62
N GLU A 118 -11.39 44.35 -19.92
CA GLU A 118 -10.79 43.41 -20.90
C GLU A 118 -9.63 42.61 -20.28
N PRO A 119 -9.91 41.53 -19.53
CA PRO A 119 -8.87 40.72 -18.91
C PRO A 119 -8.07 39.93 -19.97
N ALA A 120 -6.74 39.99 -19.87
CA ALA A 120 -5.85 39.16 -20.69
C ALA A 120 -6.04 37.66 -20.34
N ASN A 121 -6.34 36.83 -21.35
CA ASN A 121 -6.61 35.40 -21.16
C ASN A 121 -5.35 34.55 -20.90
N ASP A 122 -4.16 35.16 -20.86
CA ASP A 122 -2.88 34.47 -20.73
C ASP A 122 -2.80 33.64 -19.43
N ASN A 123 -3.27 34.19 -18.31
CA ASN A 123 -3.29 33.49 -17.02
C ASN A 123 -4.24 32.29 -17.01
N LEU A 124 -5.35 32.37 -17.77
CA LEU A 124 -6.28 31.25 -17.95
C LEU A 124 -5.62 30.13 -18.79
N TYR A 125 -5.00 30.47 -19.92
CA TYR A 125 -4.28 29.49 -20.75
C TYR A 125 -3.14 28.84 -19.97
N LEU A 126 -2.35 29.62 -19.24
CA LEU A 126 -1.26 29.12 -18.41
C LEU A 126 -1.78 28.13 -17.35
N GLY A 127 -2.88 28.47 -16.65
CA GLY A 127 -3.51 27.58 -15.67
C GLY A 127 -4.01 26.27 -16.27
N VAL A 128 -4.68 26.32 -17.43
CA VAL A 128 -5.18 25.13 -18.13
C VAL A 128 -4.04 24.24 -18.62
N VAL A 129 -2.98 24.83 -19.19
CA VAL A 129 -1.80 24.08 -19.65
C VAL A 129 -1.10 23.40 -18.47
N LEU A 130 -0.93 24.11 -17.35
CA LEU A 130 -0.34 23.53 -16.14
C LEU A 130 -1.18 22.34 -15.62
N ALA A 131 -2.50 22.49 -15.55
CA ALA A 131 -3.38 21.39 -15.15
C ALA A 131 -3.29 20.19 -16.11
N ALA A 132 -3.26 20.42 -17.42
CA ALA A 132 -3.10 19.37 -18.42
C ALA A 132 -1.77 18.61 -18.27
N VAL A 133 -0.66 19.34 -18.05
CA VAL A 133 0.66 18.74 -17.81
C VAL A 133 0.64 17.84 -16.57
N VAL A 134 0.00 18.28 -15.48
CA VAL A 134 -0.11 17.48 -14.24
C VAL A 134 -0.92 16.21 -14.46
N ILE A 135 -2.03 16.29 -15.21
CA ILE A 135 -2.85 15.11 -15.52
C ILE A 135 -2.06 14.11 -16.37
N ILE A 136 -1.39 14.57 -17.43
CA ILE A 136 -0.61 13.69 -18.32
C ILE A 136 0.53 13.02 -17.54
N THR A 137 1.31 13.79 -16.78
CA THR A 137 2.42 13.26 -15.96
C THR A 137 1.93 12.30 -14.88
N GLY A 138 0.79 12.58 -14.24
CA GLY A 138 0.12 11.68 -13.30
C GLY A 138 -0.31 10.35 -13.94
N CYS A 139 -0.90 10.40 -15.14
CA CYS A 139 -1.29 9.22 -15.92
C CYS A 139 -0.08 8.34 -16.27
N PHE A 140 1.01 8.94 -16.78
CA PHE A 140 2.24 8.19 -17.09
C PHE A 140 2.85 7.53 -15.86
N SER A 141 2.84 8.24 -14.73
CA SER A 141 3.41 7.69 -13.51
C SER A 141 2.55 6.58 -12.91
N TYR A 142 1.22 6.71 -12.95
CA TYR A 142 0.29 5.65 -12.57
C TYR A 142 0.47 4.42 -13.46
N TYR A 143 0.65 4.59 -14.77
CA TYR A 143 0.86 3.47 -15.69
C TYR A 143 2.15 2.69 -15.36
N GLN A 144 3.23 3.39 -14.99
CA GLN A 144 4.48 2.74 -14.56
C GLN A 144 4.31 1.96 -13.24
N GLU A 145 3.59 2.53 -12.28
CA GLU A 145 3.30 1.87 -10.99
C GLU A 145 2.37 0.66 -11.15
N ALA A 146 1.34 0.78 -12.00
CA ALA A 146 0.42 -0.31 -12.33
C ALA A 146 1.16 -1.47 -13.01
N LYS A 147 2.09 -1.16 -13.92
CA LYS A 147 2.94 -2.18 -14.56
C LYS A 147 3.80 -2.93 -13.54
N SER A 148 4.37 -2.23 -12.56
CA SER A 148 5.14 -2.86 -11.47
C SER A 148 4.27 -3.75 -10.58
N SER A 149 3.08 -3.28 -10.23
CA SER A 149 2.11 -4.05 -9.42
C SER A 149 1.71 -5.37 -10.09
N ARG A 150 1.59 -5.40 -11.42
CA ARG A 150 1.27 -6.63 -12.17
C ARG A 150 2.36 -7.71 -12.07
N ILE A 151 3.63 -7.33 -11.92
CA ILE A 151 4.73 -8.30 -11.73
C ILE A 151 4.56 -9.00 -10.38
N MET A 152 4.14 -8.26 -9.34
CA MET A 152 3.88 -8.84 -8.02
C MET A 152 2.74 -9.87 -8.06
N ASP A 153 1.67 -9.58 -8.80
CA ASP A 153 0.58 -10.54 -8.98
C ASP A 153 1.02 -11.78 -9.77
N SER A 154 2.00 -11.67 -10.66
CA SER A 154 2.59 -12.82 -11.34
C SER A 154 3.27 -13.80 -10.38
N PHE A 155 3.83 -13.35 -9.25
CA PHE A 155 4.44 -14.25 -8.27
C PHE A 155 3.40 -15.14 -7.57
N LYS A 156 2.16 -14.68 -7.40
CA LYS A 156 1.09 -15.53 -6.85
C LYS A 156 0.79 -16.71 -7.77
N ASN A 157 0.90 -16.51 -9.08
CA ASN A 157 0.69 -17.54 -10.09
C ASN A 157 1.91 -18.47 -10.27
N MET A 158 3.05 -18.18 -9.62
CA MET A 158 4.22 -19.08 -9.64
C MET A 158 4.13 -20.19 -8.58
N VAL A 159 3.20 -20.11 -7.63
CA VAL A 159 2.95 -21.22 -6.69
C VAL A 159 2.23 -22.35 -7.45
N PRO A 160 2.75 -23.60 -7.41
CA PRO A 160 2.14 -24.71 -8.11
C PRO A 160 0.70 -24.96 -7.60
N GLN A 161 -0.24 -25.13 -8.54
CA GLN A 161 -1.67 -25.25 -8.25
C GLN A 161 -2.03 -26.58 -7.57
N GLN A 162 -1.21 -27.62 -7.74
CA GLN A 162 -1.40 -28.93 -7.14
C GLN A 162 -0.07 -29.47 -6.64
N PRO A 163 0.14 -29.59 -5.32
CA PRO A 163 1.27 -30.32 -4.78
C PRO A 163 0.98 -31.83 -4.82
N LEU A 164 1.99 -32.63 -5.14
CA LEU A 164 1.95 -34.08 -4.93
C LEU A 164 2.43 -34.37 -3.50
N SER A 165 1.53 -34.84 -2.64
CA SER A 165 1.85 -35.27 -1.27
C SER A 165 1.69 -36.77 -1.12
N ILE A 166 2.49 -37.38 -0.23
CA ILE A 166 2.33 -38.78 0.17
C ILE A 166 0.98 -38.92 0.92
N PRO A 167 0.12 -39.88 0.53
CA PRO A 167 -1.26 -40.01 1.05
C PRO A 167 -1.37 -40.53 2.49
#